data_AF-A0A1W5ZRD9-F1
#
_entry.id   AF-A0A1W5ZRD9-F1
#
_cell.length_a   1.000
_cell.length_b   1.000
_cell.length_c   1.000
_cell.angle_alpha   90.00
_cell.angle_beta   90.00
_cell.angle_gamma   90.00
#
_symmetry.space_group_name_H-M   'P 1'
#
loop_
_entity.id
_entity.type
_entity.pdbx_description
1 polymer ?
#
loop_
_entity_poly.entity_id
_entity_poly.type
_entity_poly.pdbx_seq_one_letter_code
_entity_poly.pdbx_strand_id
1 'polypeptide(L)'
;MTFIKSGSPTRTLWIALTILSIITISFINLNGSHIVENLVRSFCSFIIAPSLILLANRYHLWFRKSLRWVVHLSQRLVLSTFIFFMGTLLSYELSLMIPKGVGYPIHVMLLIICSIVYWAPLILRCTFIKPLSFIHKFGYFTLTTILFFTYHELSYYFYASRPTSGYMYSGMIFMLVTLWLIVFQWSRAEKETDRMTVKGYVHSLTNEKNM
;
A
#
# COMPACT_ATOMS: atom_id res chain seq x y z
N MET A 1 17.59 -9.04 -9.34
CA MET A 1 16.91 -9.84 -8.30
C MET A 1 16.19 -10.99 -9.00
N THR A 2 16.90 -12.09 -9.20
CA THR A 2 16.47 -13.29 -9.92
C THR A 2 15.76 -14.23 -8.96
N PHE A 3 14.42 -14.28 -8.99
CA PHE A 3 13.71 -15.33 -8.27
C PHE A 3 12.37 -15.64 -8.93
N ILE A 4 12.39 -16.52 -9.93
CA ILE A 4 11.38 -17.58 -10.06
C ILE A 4 12.09 -18.85 -10.54
N LYS A 5 12.60 -19.61 -9.56
CA LYS A 5 12.78 -21.06 -9.70
C LYS A 5 11.72 -21.70 -8.79
N SER A 6 10.94 -22.61 -9.35
CA SER A 6 9.87 -23.32 -8.66
C SER A 6 10.44 -24.07 -7.44
N GLY A 7 9.97 -23.72 -6.24
CA GLY A 7 10.41 -24.37 -4.99
C GLY A 7 11.11 -23.45 -3.98
N SER A 8 11.10 -22.12 -4.14
CA SER A 8 11.67 -21.23 -3.11
C SER A 8 10.69 -20.98 -1.94
N PRO A 9 11.17 -20.97 -0.68
CA PRO A 9 10.35 -20.76 0.53
C PRO A 9 9.59 -19.43 0.51
N THR A 10 10.05 -18.48 -0.30
CA THR A 10 9.38 -17.20 -0.55
C THR A 10 8.02 -17.38 -1.25
N ARG A 11 7.88 -18.30 -2.20
CA ARG A 11 6.60 -18.53 -2.89
C ARG A 11 5.54 -19.08 -1.94
N THR A 12 5.91 -20.04 -1.10
CA THR A 12 5.02 -20.62 -0.09
C THR A 12 4.59 -19.57 0.94
N LEU A 13 5.53 -18.73 1.39
CA LEU A 13 5.24 -17.61 2.28
C LEU A 13 4.23 -16.62 1.67
N TRP A 14 4.42 -16.24 0.40
CA TRP A 14 3.49 -15.33 -0.29
C TRP A 14 2.08 -15.94 -0.43
N ILE A 15 1.98 -17.23 -0.77
CA ILE A 15 0.70 -17.93 -0.85
C ILE A 15 0.04 -17.97 0.53
N ALA A 16 0.78 -18.33 1.58
CA ALA A 16 0.27 -18.37 2.95
C ALA A 16 -0.23 -16.99 3.42
N LEU A 17 0.54 -15.93 3.19
CA LEU A 17 0.14 -14.56 3.51
C LEU A 17 -1.10 -14.13 2.74
N THR A 18 -1.21 -14.51 1.46
CA THR A 18 -2.40 -14.20 0.65
C THR A 18 -3.63 -14.92 1.19
N ILE A 19 -3.53 -16.22 1.48
CA ILE A 19 -4.62 -17.01 2.07
C ILE A 19 -5.04 -16.43 3.42
N LEU A 20 -4.08 -16.15 4.30
CA LEU A 20 -4.34 -15.53 5.60
C LEU A 20 -5.07 -14.20 5.43
N SER A 21 -4.63 -13.36 4.49
CA SER A 21 -5.26 -12.07 4.23
C SER A 21 -6.70 -12.18 3.71
N ILE A 22 -6.99 -13.19 2.88
CA ILE A 22 -8.35 -13.49 2.41
C ILE A 22 -9.22 -13.95 3.59
N ILE A 23 -8.71 -14.83 4.45
CA ILE A 23 -9.43 -15.32 5.63
C ILE A 23 -9.72 -14.16 6.59
N THR A 24 -8.72 -13.31 6.88
CA THR A 24 -8.89 -12.15 7.77
C THR A 24 -9.91 -11.15 7.22
N ILE A 25 -9.83 -10.80 5.93
CA ILE A 25 -10.83 -9.93 5.28
C ILE A 25 -12.21 -10.56 5.35
N SER A 26 -12.33 -11.85 5.03
CA SER A 26 -13.60 -12.55 5.05
C SER A 26 -14.20 -12.55 6.45
N PHE A 27 -13.41 -12.93 7.46
CA PHE A 27 -13.85 -13.00 8.85
C PHE A 27 -14.36 -11.66 9.39
N ILE A 28 -13.63 -10.58 9.14
CA ILE A 28 -14.01 -9.23 9.62
C ILE A 28 -15.32 -8.76 8.99
N ASN A 29 -15.47 -8.98 7.69
CA ASN A 29 -16.59 -8.43 6.93
C ASN A 29 -17.85 -9.28 7.01
N LEU A 30 -17.73 -10.59 7.26
CA LEU A 30 -18.88 -11.48 7.46
C LEU A 30 -19.69 -11.16 8.72
N ASN A 31 -19.07 -10.49 9.70
CA ASN A 31 -19.74 -10.06 10.94
C ASN A 31 -20.43 -8.69 10.82
N GLY A 32 -20.39 -8.05 9.64
CA GLY A 32 -20.97 -6.72 9.42
C GLY A 32 -22.32 -6.76 8.71
N SER A 33 -23.10 -5.67 8.80
CA SER A 33 -24.40 -5.54 8.13
C SER A 33 -24.30 -5.32 6.61
N HIS A 34 -23.14 -4.89 6.09
CA HIS A 34 -22.89 -4.62 4.67
C HIS A 34 -21.79 -5.53 4.12
N ILE A 35 -22.02 -6.85 4.23
CA ILE A 35 -21.02 -7.89 3.94
C ILE A 35 -20.43 -7.73 2.53
N VAL A 36 -21.29 -7.73 1.50
CA VAL A 36 -20.85 -7.73 0.10
C VAL A 36 -20.06 -6.45 -0.24
N GLU A 37 -20.59 -5.29 0.16
CA GLU A 37 -19.97 -4.00 -0.13
C GLU A 37 -18.60 -3.88 0.54
N ASN A 38 -18.48 -4.28 1.82
CA ASN A 38 -17.22 -4.19 2.52
C ASN A 38 -16.19 -5.23 2.05
N LEU A 39 -16.63 -6.44 1.68
CA LEU A 39 -15.75 -7.44 1.07
C LEU A 39 -15.17 -6.89 -0.23
N VAL A 40 -16.01 -6.40 -1.14
CA VAL A 40 -15.56 -5.86 -2.43
C VAL A 40 -14.59 -4.70 -2.22
N ARG A 41 -14.91 -3.75 -1.34
CA ARG A 41 -14.01 -2.63 -1.02
C ARG A 41 -12.66 -3.11 -0.47
N SER A 42 -12.68 -4.06 0.46
CA SER A 42 -11.48 -4.62 1.09
C SER A 42 -10.62 -5.37 0.08
N PHE A 43 -11.22 -6.25 -0.73
CA PHE A 43 -10.50 -7.00 -1.77
C PHE A 43 -9.90 -6.06 -2.81
N CYS A 44 -10.66 -5.10 -3.31
CA CYS A 44 -10.19 -4.14 -4.31
C CYS A 44 -8.99 -3.34 -3.78
N SER A 45 -9.12 -2.81 -2.56
CA SER A 45 -8.12 -1.89 -1.99
C SER A 45 -6.86 -2.61 -1.51
N PHE A 46 -7.01 -3.77 -0.86
CA PHE A 46 -5.92 -4.38 -0.09
C PHE A 46 -5.35 -5.65 -0.72
N ILE A 47 -6.03 -6.25 -1.71
CA ILE A 47 -5.53 -7.43 -2.43
C ILE A 47 -5.32 -7.12 -3.91
N ILE A 48 -6.35 -6.66 -4.62
CA ILE A 48 -6.30 -6.49 -6.08
C ILE A 48 -5.33 -5.38 -6.47
N ALA A 49 -5.48 -4.17 -5.93
CA ALA A 49 -4.62 -3.04 -6.25
C ALA A 49 -3.11 -3.33 -6.03
N PRO A 50 -2.67 -3.81 -4.85
CA PRO A 50 -1.26 -4.15 -4.66
C PRO A 50 -0.80 -5.32 -5.55
N SER A 51 -1.66 -6.32 -5.80
CA SER A 51 -1.34 -7.43 -6.71
C SER A 51 -1.12 -6.95 -8.15
N LEU A 52 -1.92 -6.01 -8.64
CA LEU A 52 -1.75 -5.41 -9.96
C LEU A 52 -0.41 -4.66 -10.07
N ILE A 53 -0.02 -3.93 -9.02
CA ILE A 53 1.29 -3.26 -8.98
C ILE A 53 2.43 -4.27 -8.98
N LEU A 54 2.32 -5.35 -8.20
CA LEU A 54 3.34 -6.42 -8.18
C LEU A 54 3.44 -7.14 -9.53
N LEU A 55 2.31 -7.39 -10.19
CA LEU A 55 2.26 -7.95 -11.53
C LEU A 55 2.96 -7.01 -12.53
N ALA A 56 2.64 -5.72 -12.48
CA ALA A 56 3.26 -4.72 -13.33
C ALA A 56 4.76 -4.54 -13.06
N ASN A 57 5.21 -4.67 -11.80
CA ASN A 57 6.63 -4.75 -11.44
C ASN A 57 7.31 -5.96 -12.10
N ARG A 58 6.69 -7.15 -12.02
CA ARG A 58 7.24 -8.41 -12.56
C ARG A 58 7.40 -8.39 -14.08
N TYR A 59 6.42 -7.84 -14.78
CA TYR A 59 6.42 -7.76 -16.24
C TYR A 59 6.99 -6.43 -16.78
N HIS A 60 7.56 -5.61 -15.90
CA HIS A 60 8.11 -4.30 -16.27
C HIS A 60 7.12 -3.42 -17.06
N LEU A 61 5.82 -3.47 -16.73
CA LEU A 61 4.79 -2.78 -17.50
C LEU A 61 4.89 -1.24 -17.38
N TRP A 62 5.60 -0.75 -16.38
CA TRP A 62 5.82 0.68 -16.10
C TRP A 62 6.51 1.46 -17.23
N PHE A 63 7.20 0.78 -18.16
CA PHE A 63 7.79 1.44 -19.33
C PHE A 63 6.74 1.96 -20.30
N ARG A 64 5.54 1.37 -20.29
CA ARG A 64 4.44 1.75 -21.19
C ARG A 64 3.94 3.16 -20.87
N LYS A 65 3.76 3.98 -21.91
CA LYS A 65 3.31 5.38 -21.79
C LYS A 65 2.02 5.52 -20.98
N SER A 66 1.09 4.57 -21.12
CA SER A 66 -0.19 4.56 -20.40
C SER A 66 -0.09 4.34 -18.89
N LEU A 67 1.05 3.84 -18.38
CA LEU A 67 1.25 3.57 -16.94
C LEU A 67 2.29 4.51 -16.30
N ARG A 68 2.97 5.35 -17.10
CA ARG A 68 3.98 6.30 -16.59
C ARG A 68 3.41 7.29 -15.60
N TRP A 69 2.14 7.67 -15.73
CA TRP A 69 1.50 8.59 -14.80
C TRP A 69 1.51 8.04 -13.36
N VAL A 70 1.29 6.73 -13.15
CA VAL A 70 1.36 6.08 -11.83
C VAL A 70 2.76 6.20 -11.25
N VAL A 71 3.77 6.02 -12.10
CA VAL A 71 5.16 6.10 -11.72
C VAL A 71 5.53 7.54 -11.30
N HIS A 72 5.15 8.55 -12.08
CA HIS A 72 5.36 9.95 -11.72
C HIS A 72 4.61 10.33 -10.44
N LEU A 73 3.39 9.84 -10.29
CA LEU A 73 2.56 10.11 -9.13
C LEU A 73 3.15 9.49 -7.86
N SER A 74 3.73 8.28 -7.96
CA SER A 74 4.37 7.59 -6.84
C SER A 74 5.48 8.38 -6.16
N GLN A 75 6.10 9.34 -6.86
CA GLN A 75 7.13 10.23 -6.34
C GLN A 75 6.56 11.50 -5.69
N ARG A 76 5.30 11.82 -5.94
CA ARG A 76 4.59 12.99 -5.39
C ARG A 76 3.68 12.54 -4.26
N LEU A 77 4.27 12.37 -3.08
CA LEU A 77 3.60 11.78 -1.90
C LEU A 77 2.34 12.53 -1.49
N VAL A 78 2.44 13.86 -1.34
CA VAL A 78 1.31 14.72 -0.95
C VAL A 78 0.17 14.63 -1.97
N LEU A 79 0.50 14.67 -3.27
CA LEU A 79 -0.50 14.55 -4.33
C LEU A 79 -1.14 13.15 -4.34
N SER A 80 -0.36 12.10 -4.09
CA SER A 80 -0.88 10.73 -3.97
C SER A 80 -1.83 10.60 -2.78
N THR A 81 -1.49 11.17 -1.63
CA THR A 81 -2.37 11.23 -0.45
C THR A 81 -3.67 11.96 -0.77
N PHE A 82 -3.58 13.12 -1.41
CA PHE A 82 -4.75 13.91 -1.81
C PHE A 82 -5.67 13.14 -2.76
N ILE A 83 -5.11 12.53 -3.82
CA ILE A 83 -5.89 11.76 -4.80
C ILE A 83 -6.53 10.54 -4.14
N PHE A 84 -5.81 9.83 -3.27
CA PHE A 84 -6.38 8.71 -2.54
C PHE A 84 -7.57 9.16 -1.70
N PHE A 85 -7.37 10.19 -0.86
CA PHE A 85 -8.40 10.66 0.07
C PHE A 85 -9.62 11.26 -0.63
N MET A 86 -9.40 12.19 -1.57
CA MET A 86 -10.50 12.80 -2.32
C MET A 86 -11.18 11.79 -3.23
N GLY A 87 -10.42 10.87 -3.82
CA GLY A 87 -10.96 9.85 -4.70
C GLY A 87 -11.83 8.83 -3.96
N THR A 88 -11.43 8.39 -2.76
CA THR A 88 -12.30 7.52 -1.95
C THR A 88 -13.57 8.24 -1.51
N LEU A 89 -13.46 9.50 -1.06
CA LEU A 89 -14.60 10.32 -0.65
C LEU A 89 -15.58 10.55 -1.81
N LEU A 90 -15.09 11.07 -2.94
CA LEU A 90 -15.90 11.29 -4.14
C LEU A 90 -16.51 9.98 -4.65
N SER A 91 -15.77 8.88 -4.63
CA SER A 91 -16.31 7.59 -5.05
C SER A 91 -17.48 7.14 -4.18
N TYR A 92 -17.44 7.43 -2.88
CA TYR A 92 -18.50 7.05 -1.96
C TYR A 92 -19.74 7.92 -2.16
N GLU A 93 -19.57 9.24 -2.27
CA GLU A 93 -20.66 10.18 -2.57
C GLU A 93 -21.36 9.85 -3.90
N LEU A 94 -20.58 9.58 -4.95
CA LEU A 94 -21.13 9.17 -6.25
C LEU A 94 -21.93 7.87 -6.16
N SER A 95 -21.54 6.94 -5.27
CA SER A 95 -22.27 5.68 -5.06
C SER A 95 -23.63 5.87 -4.40
N LEU A 96 -23.81 6.96 -3.65
CA LEU A 96 -25.07 7.30 -2.98
C LEU A 96 -26.00 8.10 -3.89
N MET A 97 -25.44 8.97 -4.74
CA MET A 97 -26.21 9.86 -5.62
C MET A 97 -26.69 9.17 -6.91
N ILE A 98 -25.98 8.15 -7.40
CA ILE A 98 -26.28 7.45 -8.65
C ILE A 98 -27.01 6.13 -8.36
N PRO A 99 -27.97 5.70 -9.21
CA PRO A 99 -28.62 4.39 -9.08
C PRO A 99 -27.62 3.24 -8.92
N LYS A 100 -27.87 2.34 -7.97
CA LYS A 100 -26.93 1.28 -7.55
C LYS A 100 -26.35 0.45 -8.71
N GLY A 101 -27.14 0.19 -9.76
CA GLY A 101 -26.70 -0.58 -10.93
C GLY A 101 -25.54 0.05 -11.71
N VAL A 102 -25.34 1.37 -11.60
CA VAL A 102 -24.28 2.11 -12.31
C VAL A 102 -23.32 2.78 -11.32
N GLY A 103 -23.86 3.36 -10.24
CA GLY A 103 -23.06 4.06 -9.23
C GLY A 103 -22.07 3.15 -8.50
N TYR A 104 -22.48 1.91 -8.18
CA TYR A 104 -21.62 0.98 -7.47
C TYR A 104 -20.44 0.46 -8.33
N PRO A 105 -20.63 0.05 -9.60
CA PRO A 105 -19.51 -0.24 -10.49
C PRO A 105 -18.52 0.92 -10.66
N ILE A 106 -19.02 2.16 -10.82
CA ILE A 106 -18.18 3.36 -10.92
C ILE A 106 -17.38 3.56 -9.63
N HIS A 107 -18.02 3.42 -8.47
CA HIS A 107 -17.37 3.48 -7.17
C HIS A 107 -16.22 2.47 -7.06
N VAL A 108 -16.46 1.21 -7.43
CA VAL A 108 -15.43 0.15 -7.38
C VAL A 108 -14.27 0.46 -8.33
N MET A 109 -14.55 0.93 -9.55
CA MET A 109 -13.51 1.33 -10.50
C MET A 109 -12.64 2.47 -9.95
N LEU A 110 -13.27 3.53 -9.43
CA LEU A 110 -12.56 4.66 -8.82
C LEU A 110 -11.74 4.21 -7.61
N LEU A 111 -12.30 3.35 -6.76
CA LEU A 111 -11.63 2.81 -5.59
C LEU A 111 -10.36 2.02 -5.96
N ILE A 112 -10.41 1.20 -7.01
CA ILE A 112 -9.23 0.46 -7.50
C ILE A 112 -8.16 1.46 -7.96
N ILE A 113 -8.52 2.47 -8.75
CA ILE A 113 -7.57 3.48 -9.25
C ILE A 113 -6.93 4.22 -8.07
N CYS A 114 -7.73 4.70 -7.12
CA CYS A 114 -7.23 5.42 -5.94
C CYS A 114 -6.37 4.53 -5.06
N SER A 115 -6.71 3.25 -4.93
CA SER A 115 -5.92 2.28 -4.19
C SER A 115 -4.58 2.00 -4.88
N ILE A 116 -4.52 1.96 -6.21
CA ILE A 116 -3.27 1.85 -6.95
C ILE A 116 -2.38 3.07 -6.66
N VAL A 117 -2.96 4.28 -6.68
CA VAL A 117 -2.24 5.50 -6.33
C VAL A 117 -1.72 5.45 -4.89
N TYR A 118 -2.53 4.96 -3.95
CA TYR A 118 -2.15 4.81 -2.55
C TYR A 118 -0.96 3.85 -2.37
N TRP A 119 -1.01 2.68 -3.01
CA TRP A 119 0.01 1.65 -2.86
C TRP A 119 1.29 1.95 -3.65
N ALA A 120 1.20 2.70 -4.76
CA ALA A 120 2.33 2.91 -5.65
C ALA A 120 3.59 3.45 -4.95
N PRO A 121 3.55 4.52 -4.11
CA PRO A 121 4.72 4.98 -3.37
C PRO A 121 5.42 3.90 -2.51
N LEU A 122 4.66 2.92 -2.01
CA LEU A 122 5.16 1.92 -1.07
C LEU A 122 5.84 0.75 -1.79
N ILE A 123 5.17 0.20 -2.80
CA ILE A 123 5.51 -1.08 -3.42
C ILE A 123 5.97 -1.01 -4.88
N LEU A 124 5.80 0.12 -5.57
CA LEU A 124 6.24 0.27 -6.96
C LEU A 124 7.76 0.18 -7.02
N ARG A 125 8.25 -0.69 -7.91
CA ARG A 125 9.68 -0.86 -8.19
C ARG A 125 9.91 -0.64 -9.66
N CYS A 126 10.61 0.45 -9.97
CA CYS A 126 10.90 0.87 -11.32
C CYS A 126 12.41 1.02 -11.47
N THR A 127 12.98 0.44 -12.52
CA THR A 127 14.44 0.40 -12.70
C THR A 127 15.04 1.77 -13.06
N PHE A 128 14.25 2.68 -13.63
CA PHE A 128 14.70 4.00 -14.08
C PHE A 128 14.44 5.12 -13.07
N ILE A 129 13.86 4.82 -11.89
CA ILE A 129 13.57 5.81 -10.84
C ILE A 129 14.16 5.34 -9.52
N LYS A 130 14.74 6.30 -8.78
CA LYS A 130 15.27 6.03 -7.46
C LYS A 130 14.14 5.64 -6.50
N PRO A 131 14.30 4.57 -5.71
CA PRO A 131 13.31 4.21 -4.71
C PRO A 131 13.23 5.32 -3.65
N LEU A 132 12.02 5.56 -3.14
CA LEU A 132 11.81 6.48 -2.02
C LEU A 132 12.56 6.01 -0.78
N SER A 133 13.14 6.96 -0.03
CA SER A 133 13.80 6.63 1.24
C SER A 133 12.79 6.19 2.30
N PHE A 134 13.29 5.51 3.33
CA PHE A 134 12.46 5.01 4.43
C PHE A 134 11.61 6.12 5.08
N ILE A 135 12.23 7.26 5.43
CA ILE A 135 11.54 8.38 6.10
C ILE A 135 10.37 8.89 5.26
N HIS A 136 10.55 9.01 3.95
CA HIS A 136 9.50 9.42 3.03
C HIS A 136 8.35 8.42 2.98
N LYS A 137 8.65 7.12 2.88
CA LYS A 137 7.64 6.06 2.90
C LYS A 137 6.88 6.01 4.22
N PHE A 138 7.61 6.11 5.33
CA PHE A 138 7.05 6.10 6.68
C PHE A 138 6.15 7.31 6.91
N GLY A 139 6.62 8.52 6.59
CA GLY A 139 5.82 9.74 6.73
C GLY A 139 4.56 9.73 5.87
N TYR A 140 4.68 9.32 4.61
CA TYR A 140 3.53 9.12 3.72
C TYR A 140 2.52 8.12 4.30
N PHE A 141 3.01 6.95 4.71
CA PHE A 141 2.18 5.87 5.24
C PHE A 141 1.43 6.30 6.51
N THR A 142 2.14 6.91 7.46
CA THR A 142 1.57 7.42 8.71
C THR A 142 0.51 8.47 8.44
N LEU A 143 0.78 9.44 7.56
CA LEU A 143 -0.19 10.47 7.20
C LEU A 143 -1.46 9.86 6.57
N THR A 144 -1.31 8.93 5.62
CA THR A 144 -2.46 8.27 4.99
C THR A 144 -3.26 7.42 5.98
N THR A 145 -2.59 6.80 6.96
CA THR A 145 -3.25 5.99 7.99
C THR A 145 -4.06 6.87 8.93
N ILE A 146 -3.49 8.00 9.38
CA ILE A 146 -4.20 8.99 10.21
C ILE A 146 -5.43 9.50 9.47
N LEU A 147 -5.27 9.95 8.22
CA LEU A 147 -6.38 10.47 7.42
C LEU A 147 -7.48 9.40 7.20
N PHE A 148 -7.09 8.17 6.90
CA PHE A 148 -8.04 7.06 6.73
C PHE A 148 -8.83 6.78 8.00
N PHE A 149 -8.15 6.70 9.15
CA PHE A 149 -8.78 6.47 10.44
C PHE A 149 -9.70 7.63 10.84
N THR A 150 -9.19 8.86 10.82
CA THR A 150 -9.94 10.07 11.18
C THR A 150 -11.18 10.24 10.29
N TYR A 151 -11.09 9.96 8.99
CA TYR A 151 -12.24 10.02 8.11
C TYR A 151 -13.35 9.04 8.50
N HIS A 152 -12.99 7.78 8.79
CA HIS A 152 -13.99 6.79 9.17
C HIS A 152 -14.61 7.08 10.54
N GLU A 153 -13.80 7.50 11.53
CA GLU A 153 -14.30 7.92 12.84
C GLU A 153 -15.23 9.14 12.76
N LEU A 154 -14.85 10.18 12.01
CA LEU A 154 -15.72 11.34 11.78
C LEU A 154 -17.00 10.93 11.05
N SER A 155 -16.90 10.03 10.07
CA SER A 155 -18.07 9.52 9.36
C SER A 155 -19.03 8.80 10.31
N TYR A 156 -18.54 7.99 11.26
CA TYR A 156 -19.38 7.36 12.29
C TYR A 156 -20.03 8.37 13.23
N TYR A 157 -19.31 9.43 13.58
CA TYR A 157 -19.81 10.46 14.48
C TYR A 157 -20.99 11.22 13.85
N PHE A 158 -20.90 11.59 12.57
CA PHE A 158 -21.92 12.42 11.90
C PHE A 158 -23.01 11.62 11.20
N TYR A 159 -22.66 10.49 10.60
CA TYR A 159 -23.58 9.64 9.88
C TYR A 159 -23.61 8.33 10.65
N ALA A 160 -24.65 8.10 11.45
CA ALA A 160 -24.90 6.87 12.25
C ALA A 160 -24.76 5.53 11.48
N SER A 161 -24.51 5.63 10.19
CA SER A 161 -23.98 4.62 9.30
C SER A 161 -22.75 3.89 9.88
N ARG A 162 -23.01 2.65 10.35
CA ARG A 162 -22.02 1.55 10.52
C ARG A 162 -21.62 0.78 9.24
N PRO A 163 -22.02 1.12 7.99
CA PRO A 163 -21.90 0.22 6.85
C PRO A 163 -20.46 0.05 6.39
N THR A 164 -19.52 0.91 6.79
CA THR A 164 -18.11 0.86 6.39
C THR A 164 -17.17 0.27 7.45
N SER A 165 -17.71 -0.21 8.58
CA SER A 165 -16.91 -0.73 9.72
C SER A 165 -16.02 -1.89 9.36
N GLY A 166 -16.54 -2.85 8.59
CA GLY A 166 -15.76 -3.97 8.08
C GLY A 166 -14.58 -3.52 7.21
N TYR A 167 -14.80 -2.51 6.34
CA TYR A 167 -13.75 -1.94 5.49
C TYR A 167 -12.69 -1.16 6.28
N MET A 168 -13.11 -0.41 7.30
CA MET A 168 -12.18 0.28 8.19
C MET A 168 -11.29 -0.71 8.93
N TYR A 169 -11.88 -1.73 9.57
CA TYR A 169 -11.12 -2.70 10.36
C TYR A 169 -10.18 -3.54 9.50
N SER A 170 -10.62 -3.98 8.31
CA SER A 170 -9.74 -4.67 7.37
C SER A 170 -8.59 -3.76 6.93
N GLY A 171 -8.87 -2.48 6.65
CA GLY A 171 -7.86 -1.49 6.30
C GLY A 171 -6.85 -1.24 7.41
N MET A 172 -7.29 -1.08 8.65
CA MET A 172 -6.42 -0.88 9.81
C MET A 172 -5.47 -2.05 10.03
N ILE A 173 -5.95 -3.30 9.89
CA ILE A 173 -5.09 -4.48 10.01
C ILE A 173 -4.05 -4.51 8.89
N PHE A 174 -4.45 -4.26 7.64
CA PHE A 174 -3.51 -4.21 6.53
C PHE A 174 -2.49 -3.10 6.68
N MET A 175 -2.91 -1.94 7.18
CA MET A 175 -2.04 -0.82 7.48
C MET A 175 -1.04 -1.20 8.58
N LEU A 176 -1.47 -1.82 9.68
CA LEU A 176 -0.57 -2.29 10.73
C LEU A 176 0.47 -3.30 10.23
N VAL A 177 0.04 -4.29 9.44
CA VAL A 177 0.94 -5.27 8.81
C VAL A 177 1.92 -4.57 7.88
N THR A 178 1.46 -3.60 7.09
CA THR A 178 2.31 -2.83 6.17
C THR A 178 3.33 -1.98 6.90
N LEU A 179 2.93 -1.32 7.99
CA LEU A 179 3.83 -0.57 8.86
C LEU A 179 4.94 -1.47 9.41
N TRP A 180 4.55 -2.64 9.94
CA TRP A 180 5.49 -3.62 10.44
C TRP A 180 6.47 -4.08 9.35
N LEU A 181 6.00 -4.33 8.13
CA LEU A 181 6.85 -4.67 6.99
C LEU A 181 7.81 -3.54 6.60
N ILE A 182 7.37 -2.29 6.63
CA ILE A 182 8.21 -1.11 6.34
C ILE A 182 9.33 -1.00 7.38
N VAL A 183 9.01 -1.12 8.67
CA VAL A 183 9.99 -1.10 9.77
C VAL A 183 10.96 -2.28 9.68
N PHE A 184 10.46 -3.48 9.42
CA PHE A 184 11.29 -4.68 9.28
C PHE A 184 12.26 -4.57 8.10
N GLN A 185 11.80 -4.08 6.95
CA GLN A 185 12.66 -3.85 5.78
C GLN A 185 13.75 -2.83 6.07
N TRP A 186 13.42 -1.75 6.77
CA TRP A 186 14.40 -0.75 7.20
C TRP A 186 15.42 -1.34 8.17
N SER A 187 14.99 -2.04 9.22
CA SER A 187 15.90 -2.65 10.19
C SER A 187 16.86 -3.65 9.52
N ARG A 188 16.38 -4.42 8.54
CA ARG A 188 17.24 -5.33 7.77
C ARG A 188 18.23 -4.58 6.89
N ALA A 189 17.78 -3.54 6.19
CA ALA A 189 18.66 -2.71 5.38
C ALA A 189 19.75 -2.08 6.25
N GLU A 190 19.41 -1.53 7.42
CA GLU A 190 20.39 -0.95 8.35
C GLU A 190 21.43 -1.97 8.83
N LYS A 191 21.00 -3.20 9.17
CA LYS A 191 21.93 -4.31 9.52
C LYS A 191 22.90 -4.65 8.39
N GLU A 192 22.46 -4.54 7.14
CA GLU A 192 23.28 -4.76 5.94
C GLU A 192 24.17 -3.54 5.62
N THR A 193 23.82 -2.33 6.10
CA THR A 193 24.47 -1.08 5.66
C THR A 193 25.67 -0.65 6.52
N ASP A 194 25.83 -1.00 7.81
CA ASP A 194 27.19 -0.92 8.41
C ASP A 194 27.47 -1.56 9.80
N ARG A 195 28.43 -2.51 9.81
CA ARG A 195 29.43 -2.68 10.87
C ARG A 195 30.85 -2.90 10.29
N MET A 196 31.01 -2.90 8.96
CA MET A 196 32.24 -3.26 8.23
C MET A 196 32.75 -2.15 7.30
N THR A 197 31.90 -1.32 6.70
CA THR A 197 32.28 -0.13 5.94
C THR A 197 32.82 0.99 6.85
N VAL A 198 32.33 1.12 8.09
CA VAL A 198 32.90 2.04 9.11
C VAL A 198 34.33 1.66 9.47
N LYS A 199 34.68 0.37 9.51
CA LYS A 199 36.07 -0.06 9.74
C LYS A 199 37.00 0.34 8.60
N GLY A 200 36.53 0.31 7.35
CA GLY A 200 37.33 0.69 6.18
C GLY A 200 37.71 2.17 6.16
N TYR A 201 36.76 3.06 6.49
CA TYR A 201 37.01 4.52 6.51
C TYR A 201 37.77 4.98 7.75
N VAL A 202 37.58 4.33 8.91
CA VAL A 202 38.33 4.68 10.13
C VAL A 202 39.79 4.23 10.02
N HIS A 203 40.09 3.15 9.27
CA HIS A 203 41.48 2.68 9.15
C HIS A 203 42.35 3.54 8.21
N SER A 204 41.77 4.23 7.23
CA SER A 204 42.56 5.07 6.30
C SER A 204 43.00 6.40 6.92
N LEU A 205 42.20 6.98 7.83
CA LEU A 205 42.52 8.27 8.47
C LEU A 205 43.64 8.17 9.51
N THR A 206 43.84 7.01 10.14
CA THR A 206 44.87 6.84 11.16
C THR A 206 46.25 6.60 10.55
N ASN A 207 46.32 6.05 9.33
CA ASN A 207 47.58 5.77 8.63
C ASN A 207 48.13 6.99 7.88
N GLU A 208 47.30 7.98 7.54
CA GLU A 208 47.77 9.24 6.90
C GLU A 208 48.35 10.25 7.90
N LYS A 209 48.11 10.09 9.21
CA LYS A 209 48.68 10.99 10.24
C LYS A 209 50.09 10.62 10.71
N ASN A 210 50.63 9.51 10.22
CA ASN A 210 51.97 9.01 10.57
C ASN A 210 52.93 8.98 9.36
N MET A 211 52.59 9.65 8.25
CA MET A 211 53.51 10.00 7.16
C MET A 211 53.77 11.50 7.18
#